data_AF-A0A0S7ETG6-F1
#
_entry.id   AF-A0A0S7ETG6-F1
#
_cell.length_a   1.000
_cell.length_b   1.000
_cell.length_c   1.000
_cell.angle_alpha   90.00
_cell.angle_beta   90.00
_cell.angle_gamma   90.00
#
_symmetry.space_group_name_H-M   'P 1'
#
loop_
_entity.id
_entity.type
_entity.pdbx_description
1 polymer ?
#
loop_
_entity_poly.entity_id
_entity_poly.type
_entity_poly.pdbx_seq_one_letter_code
_entity_poly.pdbx_strand_id
1 'polypeptide(L)'
;SQCSPPMMLPNSCAVSAHQRIHKHKAPHVCPECGGTARQASFQTHLEEACLHFARRIGYRCSSCQVVFGGLNSIKSHIQTAHCEVFHKCPSCPMAFKSSPSAQNHISTQHPTLTGGQAKMIYKCVMCDTVFTQKPLLYMHFDTHL
;
A
#
# COMPACT_ATOMS: atom_id res chain seq x y z
N SER A 1 -22.98 7.06 -13.91
CA SER A 1 -21.61 6.50 -13.85
C SER A 1 -20.73 7.50 -13.12
N GLN A 2 -20.21 7.13 -11.95
CA GLN A 2 -19.23 7.95 -11.23
C GLN A 2 -17.83 7.53 -11.70
N CYS A 3 -16.96 8.50 -11.99
CA CYS A 3 -15.54 8.21 -12.20
C CYS A 3 -14.90 7.90 -10.85
N SER A 4 -14.08 6.85 -10.80
CA SER A 4 -13.24 6.53 -9.65
C SER A 4 -11.77 6.62 -10.09
N PRO A 5 -11.02 7.63 -9.63
CA PRO A 5 -11.35 8.56 -8.54
C PRO A 5 -12.31 9.67 -8.99
N PRO A 6 -13.00 10.34 -8.04
CA PRO A 6 -13.88 11.46 -8.34
C PRO A 6 -13.09 12.59 -9.00
N MET A 7 -13.56 13.00 -10.18
CA MET A 7 -12.93 14.05 -10.97
C MET A 7 -13.37 15.43 -10.47
N MET A 8 -12.39 16.31 -10.20
CA MET A 8 -12.62 17.70 -9.82
C MET A 8 -12.64 18.58 -11.07
N LEU A 9 -13.81 19.13 -11.41
CA LEU A 9 -14.00 20.02 -12.55
C LEU A 9 -14.22 21.46 -12.08
N PRO A 10 -13.61 22.45 -12.76
CA PRO A 10 -13.54 23.82 -12.25
C PRO A 10 -14.87 24.58 -12.35
N ASN A 11 -15.82 24.14 -13.18
CA ASN A 11 -17.12 24.79 -13.36
C ASN A 11 -18.20 23.82 -13.86
N SER A 12 -19.46 24.26 -13.78
CA SER A 12 -20.65 23.49 -14.21
C SER A 12 -20.64 23.14 -15.70
N CYS A 13 -20.13 24.01 -16.56
CA CYS A 13 -20.01 23.75 -18.00
C CYS A 13 -19.10 22.55 -18.28
N ALA A 14 -17.97 22.46 -17.57
CA ALA A 14 -17.05 21.33 -17.65
C ALA A 14 -17.69 20.03 -17.14
N VAL A 15 -18.53 20.09 -16.11
CA VAL A 15 -19.30 18.93 -15.59
C VAL A 15 -20.28 18.42 -16.64
N SER A 16 -21.05 19.32 -17.26
CA SER A 16 -21.98 18.96 -18.32
C SER A 16 -21.26 18.38 -19.55
N ALA A 17 -20.10 18.94 -19.93
CA ALA A 17 -19.28 18.41 -21.01
C ALA A 17 -18.76 16.99 -20.70
N HIS A 18 -18.22 16.77 -19.50
CA HIS A 18 -17.75 15.46 -19.07
C HIS A 18 -18.85 14.38 -19.08
N GLN A 19 -20.07 14.70 -18.63
CA GLN A 19 -21.17 13.73 -18.63
C GLN A 19 -21.54 13.21 -20.03
N ARG A 20 -21.20 13.95 -21.09
CA ARG A 20 -21.42 13.50 -22.48
C ARG A 20 -20.49 12.36 -22.88
N ILE A 21 -19.32 12.26 -22.25
CA ILE A 21 -18.35 11.17 -22.45
C ILE A 21 -18.98 9.83 -22.07
N HIS A 22 -19.55 9.74 -20.86
CA HIS A 22 -20.28 8.56 -20.37
C HIS A 22 -21.50 8.18 -21.21
N LYS A 23 -22.05 9.15 -21.95
CA LYS A 23 -23.23 8.98 -22.81
C LYS A 23 -22.87 8.79 -24.29
N HIS A 24 -21.57 8.74 -24.63
CA HIS A 24 -21.05 8.68 -26.00
C HIS A 24 -21.64 9.75 -26.94
N LYS A 25 -21.97 10.93 -26.42
CA LYS A 25 -22.56 12.03 -27.21
C LYS A 25 -21.46 12.98 -27.68
N ALA A 26 -21.43 13.29 -28.98
CA ALA A 26 -20.62 14.39 -29.53
C ALA A 26 -20.92 15.70 -28.77
N PRO A 27 -20.01 16.70 -28.65
CA PRO A 27 -18.69 16.75 -29.27
C PRO A 27 -17.65 15.92 -28.50
N HIS A 28 -16.75 15.26 -29.23
CA HIS A 28 -15.65 14.44 -28.70
C HIS A 28 -14.45 15.29 -28.31
N VAL A 29 -14.70 16.25 -27.42
CA VAL A 29 -13.68 17.16 -26.88
C VAL A 29 -13.38 16.75 -25.45
N CYS A 30 -12.11 16.50 -25.18
CA CYS A 30 -11.66 16.18 -23.83
C CYS A 30 -11.68 17.44 -22.96
N PRO A 31 -12.42 17.46 -21.83
CA PRO A 31 -12.52 18.64 -20.97
C PRO A 31 -11.23 18.94 -20.19
N GLU A 32 -10.26 18.03 -20.16
CA GLU A 32 -9.01 18.20 -19.43
C GLU A 32 -7.86 18.72 -20.32
N CYS A 33 -7.73 18.23 -21.55
CA CYS A 33 -6.66 18.66 -22.46
C CYS A 33 -7.14 19.47 -23.68
N GLY A 34 -8.46 19.63 -23.86
CA GLY A 34 -9.04 20.33 -25.01
C GLY A 34 -8.92 19.58 -26.35
N GLY A 35 -8.36 18.36 -26.35
CA GLY A 35 -8.17 17.55 -27.54
C GLY A 35 -9.50 17.16 -28.18
N THR A 36 -9.59 17.32 -29.50
CA THR A 36 -10.75 16.91 -30.30
C THR A 36 -10.42 15.62 -31.04
N ALA A 37 -11.19 14.55 -30.83
CA ALA A 37 -11.00 13.27 -31.53
C ALA A 37 -12.28 12.86 -32.28
N ARG A 38 -12.20 11.84 -33.13
CA ARG A 38 -13.41 11.20 -33.70
C ARG A 38 -13.95 10.19 -32.69
N GLN A 39 -15.23 9.84 -32.74
CA GLN A 39 -15.87 8.94 -31.76
C GLN A 39 -15.05 7.67 -31.48
N ALA A 40 -14.55 7.03 -32.54
CA ALA A 40 -13.77 5.78 -32.45
C ALA A 40 -12.38 5.97 -31.82
N SER A 41 -11.72 7.11 -32.03
CA SER A 41 -10.40 7.42 -31.46
C SER A 41 -10.48 8.17 -30.13
N PHE A 42 -11.68 8.64 -29.75
CA PHE A 42 -11.89 9.33 -28.49
C PHE A 42 -11.76 8.39 -27.30
N GLN A 43 -12.21 7.14 -27.43
CA GLN A 43 -12.04 6.14 -26.37
C GLN A 43 -10.56 5.82 -26.11
N THR A 44 -9.79 5.61 -27.18
CA THR A 44 -8.33 5.40 -27.10
C THR A 44 -7.61 6.63 -26.55
N HIS A 45 -8.00 7.84 -26.99
CA HIS A 45 -7.50 9.08 -26.41
C HIS A 45 -7.77 9.16 -24.91
N LEU A 46 -8.98 8.80 -24.47
CA LEU A 46 -9.31 8.77 -23.05
C LEU A 46 -8.40 7.77 -22.33
N GLU A 47 -8.30 6.52 -22.77
CA GLU A 47 -7.54 5.48 -22.08
C GLU A 47 -6.02 5.71 -22.03
N GLU A 48 -5.42 6.22 -23.12
CA GLU A 48 -3.96 6.24 -23.29
C GLU A 48 -3.34 7.64 -23.11
N ALA A 49 -4.07 8.69 -23.44
CA ALA A 49 -3.51 10.05 -23.57
C ALA A 49 -4.18 11.08 -22.65
N CYS A 50 -5.40 10.83 -22.18
CA CYS A 50 -6.10 11.72 -21.26
C CYS A 50 -5.51 11.54 -19.86
N LEU A 51 -5.00 12.63 -19.30
CA LEU A 51 -4.36 12.68 -17.99
C LEU A 51 -5.26 12.09 -16.88
N HIS A 52 -6.59 12.15 -17.01
CA HIS A 52 -7.57 11.56 -16.11
C HIS A 52 -7.55 10.02 -16.05
N PHE A 53 -7.49 9.32 -17.18
CA PHE A 53 -7.47 7.85 -17.20
C PHE A 53 -6.04 7.30 -17.16
N ALA A 54 -5.06 8.06 -17.66
CA ALA A 54 -3.64 7.79 -17.48
C ALA A 54 -3.19 7.99 -16.01
N ARG A 55 -3.94 8.75 -15.20
CA ARG A 55 -3.88 8.76 -13.74
C ARG A 55 -4.37 7.42 -13.19
N ARG A 56 -3.53 6.39 -13.29
CA ARG A 56 -3.67 5.20 -12.45
C ARG A 56 -3.61 5.65 -10.99
N ILE A 57 -4.71 5.50 -10.24
CA ILE A 57 -4.65 5.54 -8.78
C ILE A 57 -3.76 4.39 -8.37
N GLY A 58 -2.49 4.69 -8.08
CA GLY A 58 -1.63 3.71 -7.45
C GLY A 58 -2.01 3.59 -5.98
N TYR A 59 -1.73 2.42 -5.42
CA TYR A 59 -1.80 2.19 -3.99
C TYR A 59 -0.59 2.86 -3.35
N ARG A 60 -0.83 3.74 -2.38
CA ARG A 60 0.23 4.51 -1.71
C ARG A 60 0.55 3.88 -0.36
N CYS A 61 1.83 3.60 -0.12
CA CYS A 61 2.26 3.16 1.19
C CYS A 61 2.14 4.31 2.22
N SER A 62 1.39 4.09 3.29
CA SER A 62 1.20 5.06 4.38
C SER A 62 2.51 5.40 5.10
N SER A 63 3.46 4.46 5.18
CA SER A 63 4.74 4.66 5.89
C SER A 63 5.80 5.43 5.11
N CYS A 64 5.97 5.16 3.81
CA CYS A 64 7.06 5.73 3.00
C CYS A 64 6.59 6.47 1.74
N GLN A 65 5.27 6.58 1.54
CA GLN A 65 4.61 7.36 0.49
C GLN A 65 4.88 6.89 -0.96
N VAL A 66 5.59 5.78 -1.15
CA VAL A 66 5.81 5.14 -2.46
C VAL A 66 4.47 4.66 -3.04
N VAL A 67 4.31 4.86 -4.35
CA VAL A 67 3.08 4.55 -5.09
C VAL A 67 3.28 3.32 -5.96
N PHE A 68 2.35 2.37 -5.88
CA PHE A 68 2.38 1.09 -6.58
C PHE A 68 1.20 0.95 -7.53
N GLY A 69 1.43 0.40 -8.72
CA GLY A 69 0.37 0.24 -9.73
C GLY A 69 -0.68 -0.85 -9.44
N GLY A 70 -0.61 -1.55 -8.30
CA GLY A 70 -1.54 -2.64 -7.97
C GLY A 70 -1.51 -3.04 -6.50
N LEU A 71 -2.58 -3.72 -6.05
CA LEU A 71 -2.74 -4.15 -4.66
C LEU A 71 -1.66 -5.18 -4.25
N ASN A 72 -1.34 -6.13 -5.14
CA ASN A 72 -0.33 -7.15 -4.84
C ASN A 72 1.08 -6.56 -4.71
N SER A 73 1.39 -5.51 -5.48
CA SER A 73 2.71 -4.87 -5.41
C SER A 73 2.89 -4.04 -4.14
N ILE A 74 1.87 -3.30 -3.68
CA ILE A 74 1.94 -2.64 -2.38
C ILE A 74 1.96 -3.65 -1.22
N LYS A 75 1.18 -4.74 -1.28
CA LYS A 75 1.20 -5.79 -0.25
C LYS A 75 2.60 -6.41 -0.11
N SER A 76 3.21 -6.77 -1.23
CA SER A 76 4.58 -7.29 -1.27
C SER A 76 5.61 -6.28 -0.73
N HIS A 77 5.46 -5.01 -1.10
CA HIS A 77 6.31 -3.93 -0.57
C HIS A 77 6.20 -3.83 0.94
N ILE A 78 4.98 -3.74 1.50
CA ILE A 78 4.79 -3.58 2.95
C ILE A 78 5.36 -4.78 3.71
N GLN A 79 5.13 -6.00 3.21
CA GLN A 79 5.64 -7.23 3.82
C GLN A 79 7.17 -7.31 3.89
N THR A 80 7.87 -6.69 2.95
CA THR A 80 9.33 -6.77 2.84
C THR A 80 10.03 -5.56 3.43
N ALA A 81 9.49 -4.35 3.24
CA ALA A 81 10.10 -3.10 3.68
C ALA A 81 9.72 -2.72 5.12
N HIS A 82 8.54 -3.12 5.60
CA HIS A 82 7.97 -2.64 6.87
C HIS A 82 7.79 -3.76 7.91
N CYS A 83 8.61 -4.81 7.80
CA CYS A 83 8.64 -5.94 8.71
C CYS A 83 9.95 -5.95 9.49
N GLU A 84 9.88 -5.72 10.81
CA GLU A 84 11.01 -5.90 11.70
C GLU A 84 10.91 -7.25 12.44
N VAL A 85 12.05 -7.96 12.52
CA VAL A 85 12.15 -9.24 13.21
C VAL A 85 12.99 -9.06 14.47
N PHE A 86 12.51 -9.58 15.59
CA PHE A 86 13.23 -9.61 16.86
C PHE A 86 13.22 -11.01 17.48
N HIS A 87 14.16 -11.24 18.40
CA HIS A 87 14.30 -12.47 19.17
C HIS A 87 13.94 -12.16 20.63
N LYS A 88 12.76 -12.62 21.06
CA LYS A 88 12.22 -12.40 22.40
C LYS A 88 12.74 -13.47 23.38
N CYS A 89 13.21 -13.02 24.53
CA CYS A 89 13.54 -13.89 25.65
C CYS A 89 12.27 -14.62 26.14
N PRO A 90 12.30 -15.94 26.35
CA PRO A 90 11.12 -16.68 26.83
C PRO A 90 10.75 -16.35 28.28
N SER A 91 11.66 -15.76 29.06
CA SER A 91 11.52 -15.61 30.51
C SER A 91 11.38 -14.16 30.97
N CYS A 92 11.54 -13.18 30.08
CA CYS A 92 11.39 -11.77 30.40
C CYS A 92 10.91 -10.94 29.19
N PRO A 93 10.57 -9.66 29.37
CA PRO A 93 10.06 -8.81 28.28
C PRO A 93 11.10 -8.42 27.22
N MET A 94 12.39 -8.71 27.42
CA MET A 94 13.47 -8.27 26.53
C MET A 94 13.39 -8.94 25.15
N ALA A 95 13.64 -8.15 24.10
CA ALA A 95 13.74 -8.60 22.73
C ALA A 95 14.97 -7.98 22.05
N PHE A 96 15.61 -8.76 21.17
CA PHE A 96 16.89 -8.41 20.58
C PHE A 96 16.84 -8.48 19.05
N LYS A 97 17.66 -7.67 18.37
CA LYS A 97 17.73 -7.65 16.90
C LYS A 97 18.42 -8.87 16.28
N SER A 98 19.09 -9.72 17.08
CA SER A 98 19.78 -10.90 16.57
C SER A 98 19.66 -12.10 17.52
N SER A 99 19.66 -13.31 16.95
CA SER A 99 19.62 -14.55 17.74
C SER A 99 20.80 -14.67 18.73
N PRO A 100 22.06 -14.39 18.33
CA PRO A 100 23.19 -14.51 19.26
C PRO A 100 23.10 -13.56 20.46
N SER A 101 22.60 -12.33 20.26
CA SER A 101 22.44 -11.38 21.36
C SER A 101 21.36 -11.81 22.34
N ALA A 102 20.23 -12.35 21.84
CA ALA A 102 19.21 -12.94 22.70
C ALA A 102 19.73 -14.17 23.45
N GLN A 103 20.51 -15.04 22.79
CA GLN A 103 21.04 -16.23 23.44
C GLN A 103 22.06 -15.89 24.53
N ASN A 104 22.94 -14.91 24.27
CA ASN A 104 23.87 -14.41 25.27
C ASN A 104 23.16 -13.77 26.47
N HIS A 105 22.05 -13.06 26.22
CA HIS A 105 21.20 -12.57 27.30
C HIS A 105 20.61 -13.72 28.13
N ILE A 106 20.06 -14.75 27.49
CA ILE A 106 19.48 -15.90 28.19
C ILE A 106 20.55 -16.62 29.03
N SER A 107 21.74 -16.87 28.49
CA SER A 107 22.79 -17.58 29.22
C SER A 107 23.32 -16.80 30.42
N THR A 108 23.42 -15.46 30.32
CA THR A 108 23.99 -14.62 31.38
C THR A 108 22.97 -14.18 32.43
N GLN A 109 21.74 -13.86 32.02
CA GLN A 109 20.69 -13.35 32.91
C GLN A 109 19.74 -14.44 33.42
N HIS A 110 19.66 -15.57 32.71
CA HIS A 110 18.80 -16.70 33.05
C HIS A 110 19.57 -18.02 33.02
N PRO A 111 20.66 -18.18 33.82
CA PRO A 111 21.53 -19.35 33.77
C PRO A 111 20.83 -20.67 34.16
N THR A 112 19.72 -20.59 34.89
CA THR A 112 18.88 -21.75 35.26
C THR A 112 17.97 -22.22 34.12
N LEU A 113 17.84 -21.44 33.04
CA LEU A 113 17.05 -21.79 31.86
C LEU A 113 17.87 -22.66 30.90
N THR A 114 18.13 -23.90 31.30
CA THR A 114 18.84 -24.89 30.49
C THR A 114 18.06 -25.16 29.20
N GLY A 115 18.62 -24.78 28.04
CA GLY A 115 17.99 -24.98 26.72
C GLY A 115 16.96 -23.92 26.32
N GLY A 116 16.86 -22.80 27.06
CA GLY A 116 16.01 -21.67 26.66
C GLY A 116 16.43 -21.09 25.31
N GLN A 117 15.54 -21.20 24.31
CA GLN A 117 15.74 -20.58 23.00
C GLN A 117 14.87 -19.33 22.87
N ALA A 118 15.46 -18.27 22.31
CA ALA A 118 14.72 -17.06 21.99
C ALA A 118 13.67 -17.34 20.90
N LYS A 119 12.46 -16.81 21.10
CA LYS A 119 11.37 -16.95 20.13
C LYS A 119 11.39 -15.77 19.16
N MET A 120 11.24 -16.05 17.87
CA MET A 120 11.07 -14.98 16.88
C MET A 120 9.72 -14.29 17.09
N ILE A 121 9.75 -12.97 17.03
CA ILE A 121 8.58 -12.10 17.02
C ILE A 121 8.73 -11.09 15.87
N TYR A 122 7.60 -10.59 15.40
CA TYR A 122 7.52 -9.70 14.25
C TYR A 122 6.84 -8.41 14.70
N LYS A 123 7.51 -7.27 14.54
CA LYS A 123 6.98 -5.95 14.87
C LYS A 123 6.53 -5.26 13.58
N CYS A 124 5.33 -4.68 13.59
CA CYS A 124 4.90 -3.78 12.53
C CYS A 124 5.71 -2.47 12.62
N VAL A 125 6.20 -1.95 11.50
CA VAL A 125 6.88 -0.63 11.50
C VAL A 125 5.89 0.52 11.47
N MET A 126 4.66 0.26 11.01
CA MET A 126 3.61 1.27 10.86
C MET A 126 2.81 1.50 12.14
N CYS A 127 2.93 0.61 13.13
CA CYS A 127 2.34 0.75 14.46
C CYS A 127 3.06 -0.15 15.48
N ASP A 128 2.79 -0.03 16.77
CA ASP A 128 3.50 -0.79 17.80
C ASP A 128 2.99 -2.22 18.05
N THR A 129 2.24 -2.82 17.11
CA THR A 129 1.75 -4.19 17.27
C THR A 129 2.84 -5.23 17.02
N VAL A 130 2.82 -6.28 17.84
CA VAL A 130 3.79 -7.38 17.82
C VAL A 130 3.07 -8.70 17.61
N PHE A 131 3.60 -9.51 16.71
CA PHE A 131 3.07 -10.81 16.34
C PHE A 131 4.08 -11.91 16.64
N THR A 132 3.60 -13.09 17.02
CA THR A 132 4.43 -14.29 17.20
C THR A 132 4.54 -15.12 15.92
N GLN A 133 3.77 -14.79 14.89
CA GLN A 133 3.76 -15.50 13.61
C GLN A 133 3.74 -14.52 12.43
N LYS A 134 4.53 -14.83 11.41
CA LYS A 134 4.66 -14.02 10.20
C LYS A 134 3.36 -13.86 9.41
N PRO A 135 2.51 -14.90 9.23
CA PRO A 135 1.23 -14.74 8.53
C PRO A 135 0.27 -13.76 9.23
N LEU A 136 0.29 -13.70 10.56
CA LEU A 136 -0.56 -12.76 11.31
C LEU A 136 -0.15 -11.31 11.07
N LEU A 137 1.16 -11.02 11.06
CA LEU A 137 1.65 -9.70 10.66
C LEU A 137 1.23 -9.35 9.22
N TYR A 138 1.28 -10.33 8.32
CA TYR A 138 0.93 -10.10 6.92
C TYR A 138 -0.55 -9.79 6.72
N MET A 139 -1.44 -10.49 7.43
CA MET A 139 -2.86 -10.14 7.46
C MET A 139 -3.10 -8.79 8.12
N HIS A 140 -2.34 -8.46 9.16
CA HIS A 140 -2.43 -7.16 9.81
C HIS A 140 -2.07 -5.99 8.88
N PHE A 141 -1.17 -6.19 7.91
CA PHE A 141 -0.83 -5.13 6.94
C PHE A 141 -2.02 -4.67 6.08
N ASP A 142 -3.03 -5.50 5.91
CA ASP A 142 -4.25 -5.10 5.20
C ASP A 142 -5.01 -3.99 5.95
N THR A 143 -4.75 -3.78 7.24
CA THR A 143 -5.31 -2.66 8.01
C THR A 143 -4.62 -1.31 7.78
N HIS A 144 -3.49 -1.29 7.07
CA HIS A 144 -2.68 -0.09 6.77
C HIS A 144 -2.75 0.36 5.30
N LEU A 145 -3.57 -0.33 4.49
CA LEU A 145 -3.80 -0.06 3.07
C LEU A 145 -4.97 0.90 2.85
#